data_AF-A0A970AAZ9-F1
#
_entry.id   AF-A0A970AAZ9-F1
#
_cell.length_a   1.000
_cell.length_b   1.000
_cell.length_c   1.000
_cell.angle_alpha   90.00
_cell.angle_beta   90.00
_cell.angle_gamma   90.00
#
_symmetry.space_group_name_H-M   'P 1'
#
loop_
_entity.id
_entity.type
_entity.pdbx_description
1 polymer ?
#
loop_
_entity_poly.entity_id
_entity_poly.type
_entity_poly.pdbx_seq_one_letter_code
_entity_poly.pdbx_strand_id
1 'polypeptide(L)'
;MITDNKLQYSSKFKLKTIQCPNCGGSVALYGGQKVETVVCQYCSWLLDTKDNFKPIAPVKMCPQNRRKIPIGTEGTLNGVDYVVIGIAEYKECCENIYSSYNWTEHLLYSYTHGYAWLCLENNQWTLLHETKETPRNLPYAFPQERYLQPPISIFVGNFFSGKNFIVYEHSHCMLDYVEGEMTWQAKTGDISEYIDAIAPPYIYSIERHVSEMEFFCGEYIKHTEISKAFGIRTLQPSHFSIGACQPSNPILKAIGIAALLACFLSWFLLNKIQKKGHIFKQFTVPESSFSSYLSEPIYFHSNGAYSLSIEIPELINAWTYYEIYLLYEENIEHLKFSREISYYCNTSKNEEWWREGQRIETFYFNIPPGTYTLDINAEGNSGETASPDPSFKIKTTFTLKNNLNRSFFLSIICP
;
A
#
# COMPACT_ATOMS: atom_id res chain seq x y z
N MET A 1 -22.23 54.39 -3.95
CA MET A 1 -22.38 53.14 -4.72
C MET A 1 -21.89 51.97 -3.88
N ILE A 2 -22.74 51.43 -3.01
CA ILE A 2 -22.66 50.04 -2.52
C ILE A 2 -24.12 49.70 -2.22
N THR A 3 -24.76 48.91 -3.07
CA THR A 3 -26.12 48.42 -2.83
C THR A 3 -26.01 47.01 -2.28
N ASP A 4 -26.47 46.85 -1.04
CA ASP A 4 -26.68 45.58 -0.35
C ASP A 4 -27.67 44.71 -1.15
N ASN A 5 -27.14 43.76 -1.92
CA ASN A 5 -27.94 42.66 -2.46
C ASN A 5 -28.20 41.65 -1.33
N LYS A 6 -29.31 41.84 -0.61
CA LYS A 6 -29.95 40.76 0.14
C LYS A 6 -30.44 39.73 -0.87
N LEU A 7 -29.67 38.65 -1.06
CA LEU A 7 -30.12 37.44 -1.72
C LEU A 7 -31.27 36.85 -0.90
N GLN A 8 -32.52 37.06 -1.35
CA GLN A 8 -33.67 36.32 -0.88
C GLN A 8 -33.59 34.90 -1.47
N TYR A 9 -33.07 33.96 -0.68
CA TYR A 9 -33.20 32.54 -0.99
C TYR A 9 -34.64 32.10 -0.72
N SER A 10 -35.40 31.87 -1.79
CA SER A 10 -36.67 31.16 -1.76
C SER A 10 -36.40 29.71 -1.38
N SER A 11 -36.62 29.33 -0.11
CA SER A 11 -36.48 27.94 0.34
C SER A 11 -37.49 27.03 -0.39
N LYS A 12 -37.00 26.03 -1.13
CA LYS A 12 -37.85 25.00 -1.76
C LYS A 12 -38.56 24.11 -0.73
N PHE A 13 -38.05 24.08 0.50
CA PHE A 13 -38.58 23.26 1.58
C PHE A 13 -39.58 24.04 2.43
N LYS A 14 -40.71 23.41 2.76
CA LYS A 14 -41.72 23.99 3.65
C LYS A 14 -41.29 23.80 5.10
N LEU A 15 -40.72 24.85 5.68
CA LEU A 15 -40.30 24.86 7.09
C LEU A 15 -41.51 24.79 8.02
N LYS A 16 -41.59 23.73 8.83
CA LYS A 16 -42.54 23.61 9.93
C LYS A 16 -41.82 24.00 11.23
N THR A 17 -42.50 24.69 12.14
CA THR A 17 -41.95 25.02 13.46
C THR A 17 -42.80 24.44 14.56
N ILE A 18 -42.15 24.05 15.66
CA ILE A 18 -42.79 23.59 16.88
C ILE A 18 -42.21 24.34 18.08
N GLN A 19 -42.99 24.46 19.15
CA GLN A 19 -42.50 24.98 20.43
C GLN A 19 -42.02 23.81 21.27
N CYS A 20 -40.75 23.86 21.71
CA CYS A 20 -40.17 22.82 22.55
C CYS A 20 -40.94 22.75 23.89
N PRO A 21 -41.54 21.60 24.26
CA PRO A 21 -42.29 21.50 25.51
C PRO A 21 -41.43 21.65 26.78
N ASN A 22 -40.11 21.46 26.66
CA ASN A 22 -39.18 21.58 27.78
C ASN A 22 -38.76 23.03 28.07
N CYS A 23 -38.43 23.83 27.04
CA CYS A 23 -37.86 25.17 27.23
C CYS A 23 -38.61 26.31 26.53
N GLY A 24 -39.67 26.01 25.76
CA GLY A 24 -40.44 27.01 25.00
C GLY A 24 -39.71 27.61 23.80
N GLY A 25 -38.60 26.99 23.35
CA GLY A 25 -37.86 27.45 22.17
C GLY A 25 -38.52 27.01 20.86
N SER A 26 -38.44 27.85 19.82
CA SER A 26 -38.98 27.56 18.48
C SER A 26 -38.03 26.67 17.67
N VAL A 27 -38.37 25.39 17.52
CA VAL A 27 -37.57 24.38 16.81
C VAL A 27 -38.08 24.26 15.37
N ALA A 28 -37.17 24.39 14.39
CA ALA A 28 -37.46 24.17 12.98
C ALA A 28 -37.41 22.68 12.63
N LEU A 29 -38.33 22.25 11.77
CA LEU A 29 -38.43 20.91 11.21
C LEU A 29 -38.35 21.01 9.68
N TYR A 30 -37.45 20.23 9.12
CA TYR A 30 -37.11 20.15 7.70
C TYR A 30 -37.43 18.77 7.12
N GLY A 31 -37.38 17.72 7.94
CA GLY A 31 -37.52 16.33 7.53
C GLY A 31 -38.95 15.90 7.21
N GLY A 32 -39.06 14.67 6.70
CA GLY A 32 -40.32 14.04 6.33
C GLY A 32 -40.95 13.19 7.44
N GLN A 33 -41.90 12.33 7.06
CA GLN A 33 -42.70 11.54 8.02
C GLN A 33 -41.92 10.47 8.79
N LYS A 34 -40.75 10.04 8.30
CA LYS A 34 -39.89 9.04 8.98
C LYS A 34 -39.06 9.63 10.12
N VAL A 35 -39.00 10.95 10.30
CA VAL A 35 -38.33 11.54 11.47
C VAL A 35 -39.04 11.05 12.74
N GLU A 36 -38.28 10.49 13.67
CA GLU A 36 -38.75 9.97 14.96
C GLU A 36 -38.36 10.87 16.12
N THR A 37 -37.21 11.54 16.02
CA THR A 37 -36.76 12.46 17.07
C THR A 37 -36.19 13.75 16.50
N VAL A 38 -36.23 14.80 17.31
CA VAL A 38 -35.56 16.07 17.03
C VAL A 38 -34.87 16.61 18.29
N VAL A 39 -33.61 17.02 18.17
CA VAL A 39 -32.87 17.68 19.24
C VAL A 39 -33.17 19.18 19.24
N CYS A 40 -33.68 19.70 20.36
CA CYS A 40 -33.89 21.13 20.53
C CYS A 40 -32.56 21.88 20.55
N GLN A 41 -32.36 22.79 19.60
CA GLN A 41 -31.14 23.61 19.49
C GLN A 41 -30.89 24.58 20.67
N TYR A 42 -31.88 24.82 21.53
CA TYR A 42 -31.77 25.76 22.66
C TYR A 42 -31.43 25.09 24.00
N CYS A 43 -32.09 23.97 24.31
CA CYS A 43 -31.90 23.26 25.57
C CYS A 43 -31.24 21.88 25.42
N SER A 44 -30.95 21.46 24.18
CA SER A 44 -30.35 20.16 23.86
C SER A 44 -31.12 18.97 24.42
N TRP A 45 -32.45 19.08 24.49
CA TRP A 45 -33.31 17.92 24.77
C TRP A 45 -33.73 17.24 23.48
N LEU A 46 -33.64 15.91 23.48
CA LEU A 46 -34.23 15.05 22.46
C LEU A 46 -35.75 15.00 22.65
N LEU A 47 -36.50 15.27 21.59
CA LEU A 47 -37.96 15.31 21.59
C LEU A 47 -38.50 14.21 20.67
N ASP A 48 -39.52 13.49 21.14
CA ASP A 48 -40.19 12.42 20.38
C ASP A 48 -41.21 13.00 19.39
N THR A 49 -40.98 12.90 18.08
CA THR A 49 -41.91 13.44 17.08
C THR A 49 -43.20 12.62 16.96
N LYS A 50 -43.22 11.38 17.45
CA LYS A 50 -44.37 10.47 17.44
C LYS A 50 -45.26 10.66 18.67
N ASP A 51 -44.70 11.14 19.78
CA ASP A 51 -45.43 11.46 21.02
C ASP A 51 -45.48 12.97 21.29
N ASN A 52 -46.05 13.75 20.36
CA ASN A 52 -46.28 15.19 20.50
C ASN A 52 -45.06 16.01 20.98
N PHE A 53 -43.85 15.66 20.52
CA PHE A 53 -42.58 16.29 20.91
C PHE A 53 -42.26 16.16 22.41
N LYS A 54 -42.73 15.09 23.04
CA LYS A 54 -42.43 14.79 24.44
C LYS A 54 -40.92 14.75 24.66
N PRO A 55 -40.40 15.46 25.69
CA PRO A 55 -38.97 15.41 26.01
C PRO A 55 -38.58 14.01 26.51
N ILE A 56 -37.56 13.42 25.89
CA ILE A 56 -37.06 12.07 26.20
C ILE A 56 -35.87 12.17 27.15
N ALA A 57 -34.78 12.82 26.71
CA ALA A 57 -33.52 12.91 27.44
C ALA A 57 -32.71 14.13 27.00
N PRO A 58 -31.83 14.66 27.86
CA PRO A 58 -30.82 15.63 27.43
C PRO A 58 -29.74 14.94 26.59
N VAL A 59 -29.23 15.63 25.57
CA VAL A 59 -28.06 15.25 24.79
C VAL A 59 -26.93 16.26 25.00
N LYS A 60 -25.69 15.81 24.77
CA LYS A 60 -24.50 16.66 24.90
C LYS A 60 -24.57 17.84 23.94
N MET A 61 -24.20 19.05 24.37
CA MET A 61 -24.15 20.22 23.51
C MET A 61 -22.87 20.19 22.65
N CYS A 62 -22.98 20.37 21.33
CA CYS A 62 -21.81 20.29 20.45
C CYS A 62 -21.03 21.61 20.38
N PRO A 63 -19.69 21.56 20.39
CA PRO A 63 -18.87 22.70 20.03
C PRO A 63 -19.08 23.05 18.54
N GLN A 64 -19.33 24.33 18.23
CA GLN A 64 -19.63 24.82 16.87
C GLN A 64 -18.61 24.39 15.79
N ASN A 65 -17.37 24.09 16.17
CA ASN A 65 -16.30 23.71 15.24
C ASN A 65 -16.51 22.35 14.54
N ARG A 66 -17.46 21.53 15.00
CA ARG A 66 -17.72 20.20 14.41
C ARG A 66 -18.79 20.20 13.32
N ARG A 67 -19.63 21.25 13.23
CA ARG A 67 -20.65 21.41 12.19
C ARG A 67 -20.02 21.83 10.87
N LYS A 68 -19.56 20.87 10.06
CA LYS A 68 -19.02 21.18 8.73
C LYS A 68 -20.11 21.67 7.77
N ILE A 69 -21.29 21.05 7.83
CA ILE A 69 -22.49 21.50 7.12
C ILE A 69 -23.59 21.76 8.14
N PRO A 70 -24.00 23.02 8.40
CA PRO A 70 -25.04 23.33 9.37
C PRO A 70 -26.40 22.72 9.00
N ILE A 71 -27.22 22.41 10.01
CA ILE A 71 -28.63 22.04 9.82
C ILE A 71 -29.37 23.18 9.11
N GLY A 72 -30.29 22.81 8.21
CA GLY A 72 -31.05 23.72 7.35
C GLY A 72 -30.29 24.16 6.09
N THR A 73 -29.03 23.76 5.92
CA THR A 73 -28.29 24.05 4.68
C THR A 73 -28.90 23.24 3.53
N GLU A 74 -29.34 23.93 2.48
CA GLU A 74 -29.83 23.33 1.25
C GLU A 74 -28.67 23.14 0.26
N GLY A 75 -28.71 22.06 -0.52
CA GLY A 75 -27.73 21.80 -1.56
C GLY A 75 -28.18 20.73 -2.56
N THR A 76 -27.52 20.69 -3.72
CA THR A 76 -27.84 19.73 -4.79
C THR A 76 -26.67 18.76 -4.99
N LEU A 77 -26.91 17.47 -4.74
CA LEU A 77 -25.96 16.37 -4.98
C LEU A 77 -26.54 15.42 -6.03
N ASN A 78 -25.74 15.06 -7.04
CA ASN A 78 -26.16 14.15 -8.13
C ASN A 78 -27.50 14.53 -8.80
N GLY A 79 -27.77 15.84 -8.90
CA GLY A 79 -29.02 16.36 -9.48
C GLY A 79 -30.24 16.28 -8.54
N VAL A 80 -30.05 15.87 -7.29
CA VAL A 80 -31.10 15.79 -6.27
C VAL A 80 -30.93 16.90 -5.24
N ASP A 81 -32.01 17.64 -4.98
CA ASP A 81 -32.06 18.67 -3.95
C ASP A 81 -32.25 18.03 -2.57
N TYR A 82 -31.36 18.41 -1.65
CA TYR A 82 -31.34 17.97 -0.25
C TYR A 82 -31.31 19.17 0.70
N VAL A 83 -31.84 18.96 1.90
CA VAL A 83 -31.60 19.80 3.08
C VAL A 83 -30.94 18.96 4.17
N VAL A 84 -29.92 19.51 4.83
CA VAL A 84 -29.31 18.88 6.01
C VAL A 84 -30.28 19.02 7.19
N ILE A 85 -30.74 17.90 7.75
CA ILE A 85 -31.75 17.91 8.82
C ILE A 85 -31.18 17.45 10.16
N GLY A 86 -30.12 16.64 10.16
CA GLY A 86 -29.52 16.08 11.35
C GLY A 86 -28.03 15.86 11.20
N ILE A 87 -27.34 15.74 12.34
CA ILE A 87 -25.91 15.45 12.42
C ILE A 87 -25.70 14.41 13.51
N ALA A 88 -25.03 13.31 13.18
CA ALA A 88 -24.56 12.31 14.14
C ALA A 88 -23.02 12.29 14.13
N GLU A 89 -22.39 12.11 15.29
CA GLU A 89 -20.98 11.77 15.36
C GLU A 89 -20.79 10.44 16.04
N TYR A 90 -19.96 9.62 15.42
CA TYR A 90 -19.60 8.31 15.91
C TYR A 90 -18.14 8.27 16.27
N LYS A 91 -17.84 7.40 17.22
CA LYS A 91 -16.49 7.06 17.63
C LYS A 91 -16.29 5.58 17.50
N GLU A 92 -15.20 5.19 16.87
CA GLU A 92 -14.81 3.80 16.81
C GLU A 92 -14.47 3.28 18.21
N CYS A 93 -15.00 2.10 18.55
CA CYS A 93 -14.81 1.41 19.80
C CYS A 93 -13.84 0.24 19.59
N CYS A 94 -12.55 0.52 19.37
CA CYS A 94 -11.50 -0.50 19.34
C CYS A 94 -10.90 -0.72 20.74
N GLU A 95 -10.51 -1.96 21.06
CA GLU A 95 -9.79 -2.29 22.29
C GLU A 95 -8.44 -1.57 22.43
N ASN A 96 -7.84 -1.13 21.31
CA ASN A 96 -6.58 -0.38 21.30
C ASN A 96 -6.83 1.14 21.31
N ILE A 97 -6.62 1.74 22.49
CA ILE A 97 -6.80 3.17 22.85
C ILE A 97 -6.02 4.16 21.96
N TYR A 98 -5.04 3.70 21.17
CA TYR A 98 -4.14 4.56 20.39
C TYR A 98 -4.69 5.03 19.03
N SER A 99 -5.85 4.57 18.58
CA SER A 99 -6.42 4.93 17.28
C SER A 99 -7.95 5.00 17.31
N SER A 100 -8.53 5.83 18.18
CA SER A 100 -9.96 6.13 18.09
C SER A 100 -10.22 7.06 16.91
N TYR A 101 -10.91 6.56 15.87
CA TYR A 101 -11.35 7.37 14.74
C TYR A 101 -12.75 7.91 15.03
N ASN A 102 -13.00 9.13 14.58
CA ASN A 102 -14.31 9.75 14.67
C ASN A 102 -14.75 10.15 13.27
N TRP A 103 -16.02 9.96 12.98
CA TRP A 103 -16.64 10.47 11.76
C TRP A 103 -17.93 11.19 12.07
N THR A 104 -18.35 12.01 11.12
CA THR A 104 -19.57 12.80 11.22
C THR A 104 -20.49 12.43 10.08
N GLU A 105 -21.74 12.13 10.38
CA GLU A 105 -22.76 11.81 9.40
C GLU A 105 -23.81 12.91 9.39
N HIS A 106 -24.08 13.45 8.21
CA HIS A 106 -25.14 14.45 8.02
C HIS A 106 -26.34 13.73 7.42
N LEU A 107 -27.47 13.75 8.14
CA LEU A 107 -28.73 13.25 7.62
C LEU A 107 -29.28 14.28 6.64
N LEU A 108 -29.46 13.85 5.41
CA LEU A 108 -30.03 14.63 4.32
C LEU A 108 -31.47 14.21 4.06
N TYR A 109 -32.33 15.18 3.76
CA TYR A 109 -33.69 14.92 3.33
C TYR A 109 -33.97 15.55 1.97
N SER A 110 -34.55 14.76 1.08
CA SER A 110 -35.12 15.17 -0.19
C SER A 110 -36.60 14.81 -0.22
N TYR A 111 -37.44 15.76 -0.61
CA TYR A 111 -38.87 15.49 -0.78
C TYR A 111 -39.14 14.45 -1.89
N THR A 112 -38.27 14.37 -2.90
CA THR A 112 -38.43 13.49 -4.06
C THR A 112 -37.70 12.16 -3.92
N HIS A 113 -36.60 12.12 -3.16
CA HIS A 113 -35.72 10.94 -3.07
C HIS A 113 -35.58 10.37 -1.65
N GLY A 114 -36.27 10.93 -0.66
CA GLY A 114 -36.24 10.43 0.71
C GLY A 114 -34.96 10.84 1.45
N TYR A 115 -34.37 9.91 2.19
CA TYR A 115 -33.25 10.18 3.10
C TYR A 115 -31.93 9.69 2.51
N ALA A 116 -30.85 10.39 2.82
CA ALA A 116 -29.50 10.00 2.50
C ALA A 116 -28.56 10.39 3.64
N TRP A 117 -27.42 9.72 3.74
CA TRP A 117 -26.41 9.96 4.74
C TRP A 117 -25.15 10.48 4.07
N LEU A 118 -24.71 11.68 4.45
CA LEU A 118 -23.46 12.24 3.96
C LEU A 118 -22.40 12.13 5.05
N CYS A 119 -21.56 11.10 4.92
CA CYS A 119 -20.52 10.75 5.88
C CYS A 119 -19.22 11.50 5.57
N LEU A 120 -18.63 12.06 6.62
CA LEU A 120 -17.37 12.75 6.61
C LEU A 120 -16.38 12.04 7.53
N GLU A 121 -15.32 11.52 6.94
CA GLU A 121 -14.24 10.87 7.65
C GLU A 121 -12.91 11.36 7.09
N ASN A 122 -11.99 11.86 7.93
CA ASN A 122 -10.65 12.32 7.49
C ASN A 122 -10.67 13.31 6.29
N ASN A 123 -11.67 14.20 6.24
CA ASN A 123 -11.99 15.14 5.15
C ASN A 123 -12.41 14.48 3.81
N GLN A 124 -12.69 13.18 3.82
CA GLN A 124 -13.24 12.40 2.71
C GLN A 124 -14.76 12.29 2.88
N TRP A 125 -15.48 12.30 1.77
CA TRP A 125 -16.95 12.35 1.77
C TRP A 125 -17.52 11.14 1.04
N THR A 126 -18.54 10.54 1.65
CA THR A 126 -19.26 9.41 1.08
C THR A 126 -20.76 9.66 1.22
N LEU A 127 -21.51 9.52 0.14
CA LEU A 127 -22.97 9.63 0.13
C LEU A 127 -23.56 8.23 0.15
N LEU A 128 -24.34 7.91 1.20
CA LEU A 128 -24.96 6.62 1.45
C LEU A 128 -26.48 6.73 1.36
N HIS A 129 -27.12 5.65 0.92
CA HIS A 129 -28.56 5.46 0.89
C HIS A 129 -28.92 4.12 1.51
N GLU A 130 -29.99 4.10 2.30
CA GLU A 130 -30.57 2.86 2.82
C GLU A 130 -31.03 1.97 1.65
N THR A 131 -30.71 0.68 1.72
CA THR A 131 -31.12 -0.34 0.75
C THR A 131 -31.76 -1.53 1.44
N LYS A 132 -32.69 -2.19 0.74
CA LYS A 132 -33.28 -3.46 1.17
C LYS A 132 -32.64 -4.67 0.50
N GLU A 133 -31.67 -4.44 -0.40
CA GLU A 133 -30.93 -5.51 -1.03
C GLU A 133 -29.91 -6.08 -0.06
N THR A 134 -30.00 -7.39 0.19
CA THR A 134 -29.03 -8.12 1.01
C THR A 134 -27.90 -8.68 0.14
N PRO A 135 -26.66 -8.73 0.65
CA PRO A 135 -25.54 -9.23 -0.13
C PRO A 135 -25.56 -10.76 -0.16
N ARG A 136 -25.07 -11.33 -1.26
CA ARG A 136 -24.76 -12.76 -1.33
C ARG A 136 -23.39 -13.03 -0.72
N ASN A 137 -23.25 -14.19 -0.07
CA ASN A 137 -22.03 -14.64 0.61
C ASN A 137 -21.63 -13.79 1.82
N LEU A 138 -22.59 -13.19 2.52
CA LEU A 138 -22.31 -12.61 3.83
C LEU A 138 -21.90 -13.71 4.81
N PRO A 139 -20.81 -13.56 5.57
CA PRO A 139 -20.47 -14.52 6.60
C PRO A 139 -21.57 -14.58 7.68
N TYR A 140 -21.94 -15.79 8.11
CA TYR A 140 -23.02 -16.03 9.09
C TYR A 140 -22.76 -15.36 10.44
N ALA A 141 -21.50 -15.24 10.83
CA ALA A 141 -21.05 -14.43 11.94
C ALA A 141 -20.22 -13.27 11.39
N PHE A 142 -20.32 -12.09 11.98
CA PHE A 142 -19.39 -11.04 11.61
C PHE A 142 -17.98 -11.45 12.06
N PRO A 143 -16.95 -11.00 11.33
CA PRO A 143 -15.59 -11.29 11.71
C PRO A 143 -15.28 -10.75 13.11
N GLN A 144 -14.27 -11.29 13.79
CA GLN A 144 -13.77 -10.66 15.03
C GLN A 144 -12.66 -9.65 14.73
N GLU A 145 -11.96 -9.82 13.60
CA GLU A 145 -10.84 -8.98 13.21
C GLU A 145 -11.31 -7.74 12.45
N ARG A 146 -10.61 -6.62 12.65
CA ARG A 146 -10.88 -5.36 11.94
C ARG A 146 -10.59 -5.44 10.45
N TYR A 147 -9.44 -6.04 10.11
CA TYR A 147 -8.97 -6.23 8.74
C TYR A 147 -8.81 -7.72 8.47
N LEU A 148 -9.52 -8.23 7.48
CA LEU A 148 -9.60 -9.67 7.24
C LEU A 148 -8.47 -10.17 6.36
N GLN A 149 -7.80 -11.24 6.79
CA GLN A 149 -6.82 -11.97 6.00
C GLN A 149 -7.18 -13.46 5.95
N PRO A 150 -7.61 -14.01 4.80
CA PRO A 150 -7.78 -13.36 3.50
C PRO A 150 -9.00 -12.42 3.44
N PRO A 151 -9.03 -11.47 2.49
CA PRO A 151 -10.18 -10.59 2.31
C PRO A 151 -11.43 -11.37 1.86
N ILE A 152 -12.59 -11.03 2.44
CA ILE A 152 -13.89 -11.61 2.07
C ILE A 152 -14.49 -10.81 0.92
N SER A 153 -15.01 -11.49 -0.11
CA SER A 153 -15.78 -10.87 -1.19
C SER A 153 -17.28 -11.11 -1.03
N ILE A 154 -18.07 -10.05 -1.13
CA ILE A 154 -19.55 -10.12 -1.14
C ILE A 154 -20.09 -9.62 -2.47
N PHE A 155 -21.23 -10.16 -2.92
CA PHE A 155 -21.87 -9.73 -4.16
C PHE A 155 -23.19 -9.01 -3.89
N VAL A 156 -23.36 -7.83 -4.50
CA VAL A 156 -24.59 -7.02 -4.49
C VAL A 156 -25.07 -6.87 -5.93
N GLY A 157 -26.32 -7.21 -6.22
CA GLY A 157 -26.84 -7.44 -7.57
C GLY A 157 -27.49 -6.26 -8.26
N ASN A 158 -28.44 -5.58 -7.63
CA ASN A 158 -29.22 -4.54 -8.28
C ASN A 158 -28.50 -3.19 -8.29
N PHE A 159 -27.74 -2.89 -7.23
CA PHE A 159 -26.95 -1.66 -7.18
C PHE A 159 -25.68 -1.73 -8.05
N PHE A 160 -25.39 -0.62 -8.72
CA PHE A 160 -24.21 -0.41 -9.58
C PHE A 160 -23.94 -1.50 -10.64
N SER A 161 -25.02 -2.07 -11.21
CA SER A 161 -24.98 -3.10 -12.27
C SER A 161 -24.40 -4.46 -11.84
N GLY A 162 -24.48 -4.78 -10.55
CA GLY A 162 -23.95 -6.02 -10.01
C GLY A 162 -22.44 -5.93 -9.79
N LYS A 163 -22.01 -5.90 -8.53
CA LYS A 163 -20.58 -5.78 -8.17
C LYS A 163 -20.17 -6.73 -7.08
N ASN A 164 -18.93 -7.19 -7.19
CA ASN A 164 -18.22 -7.80 -6.09
C ASN A 164 -17.55 -6.70 -5.28
N PHE A 165 -17.89 -6.64 -4.00
CA PHE A 165 -17.25 -5.77 -3.02
C PHE A 165 -16.27 -6.60 -2.19
N ILE A 166 -15.21 -5.98 -1.73
CA ILE A 166 -14.24 -6.57 -0.81
C ILE A 166 -14.49 -5.96 0.56
N VAL A 167 -14.66 -6.79 1.59
CA VAL A 167 -14.76 -6.33 2.99
C VAL A 167 -13.47 -5.58 3.33
N TYR A 168 -13.62 -4.29 3.58
CA TYR A 168 -12.54 -3.35 3.87
C TYR A 168 -12.30 -3.25 5.37
N GLU A 169 -13.39 -3.12 6.13
CA GLU A 169 -13.33 -2.93 7.58
C GLU A 169 -14.52 -3.59 8.26
N HIS A 170 -14.27 -4.09 9.47
CA HIS A 170 -15.27 -4.48 10.44
C HIS A 170 -14.94 -3.82 11.79
N SER A 171 -15.89 -3.17 12.45
CA SER A 171 -15.64 -2.59 13.76
C SER A 171 -16.92 -2.31 14.54
N HIS A 172 -16.74 -1.82 15.77
CA HIS A 172 -17.81 -1.28 16.60
C HIS A 172 -17.73 0.24 16.64
N CYS A 173 -18.88 0.90 16.67
CA CYS A 173 -19.00 2.34 16.80
C CYS A 173 -19.91 2.70 17.96
N MET A 174 -19.66 3.84 18.59
CA MET A 174 -20.52 4.42 19.61
C MET A 174 -21.00 5.79 19.15
N LEU A 175 -22.29 6.07 19.30
CA LEU A 175 -22.87 7.39 19.05
C LEU A 175 -22.40 8.37 20.13
N ASP A 176 -21.48 9.28 19.80
CA ASP A 176 -20.95 10.30 20.73
C ASP A 176 -21.84 11.54 20.79
N TYR A 177 -22.50 11.86 19.67
CA TYR A 177 -23.25 13.10 19.53
C TYR A 177 -24.37 13.02 18.51
N VAL A 178 -25.46 13.76 18.76
CA VAL A 178 -26.60 13.92 17.85
C VAL A 178 -27.14 15.36 17.89
N GLU A 179 -27.49 15.89 16.73
CA GLU A 179 -28.15 17.18 16.53
C GLU A 179 -29.26 17.07 15.48
N GLY A 180 -30.28 17.93 15.58
CA GLY A 180 -31.33 18.04 14.58
C GLY A 180 -32.31 16.88 14.59
N GLU A 181 -32.88 16.60 13.43
CA GLU A 181 -33.87 15.54 13.20
C GLU A 181 -33.17 14.20 12.91
N MET A 182 -33.68 13.11 13.48
CA MET A 182 -33.21 11.73 13.22
C MET A 182 -34.37 10.80 12.87
N THR A 183 -34.11 9.81 12.02
CA THR A 183 -35.09 8.78 11.60
C THR A 183 -35.25 7.62 12.60
N TRP A 184 -34.56 7.69 13.74
CA TRP A 184 -34.67 6.75 14.86
C TRP A 184 -34.62 7.52 16.18
N GLN A 185 -34.91 6.84 17.28
CA GLN A 185 -34.71 7.37 18.63
C GLN A 185 -33.23 7.31 19.05
N ALA A 186 -32.45 8.29 18.60
CA ALA A 186 -31.02 8.35 18.86
C ALA A 186 -30.69 8.53 20.35
N LYS A 187 -29.86 7.64 20.90
CA LYS A 187 -29.39 7.73 22.28
C LYS A 187 -27.86 7.69 22.34
N THR A 188 -27.27 8.78 22.83
CA THR A 188 -25.81 8.86 22.97
C THR A 188 -25.28 7.77 23.90
N GLY A 189 -24.20 7.11 23.47
CA GLY A 189 -23.63 5.94 24.13
C GLY A 189 -24.13 4.61 23.58
N ASP A 190 -25.13 4.60 22.68
CA ASP A 190 -25.51 3.39 21.96
C ASP A 190 -24.34 2.89 21.10
N ILE A 191 -24.18 1.57 21.07
CA ILE A 191 -23.11 0.89 20.36
C ILE A 191 -23.72 0.09 19.21
N SER A 192 -23.16 0.25 18.01
CA SER A 192 -23.49 -0.53 16.83
C SER A 192 -22.24 -1.23 16.31
N GLU A 193 -22.44 -2.30 15.56
CA GLU A 193 -21.39 -3.03 14.85
C GLU A 193 -21.57 -2.80 13.36
N TYR A 194 -20.50 -2.56 12.62
CA TYR A 194 -20.58 -2.31 11.19
C TYR A 194 -19.55 -3.08 10.38
N ILE A 195 -19.93 -3.40 9.13
CA ILE A 195 -19.03 -3.92 8.10
C ILE A 195 -19.11 -2.99 6.89
N ASP A 196 -17.96 -2.49 6.47
CA ASP A 196 -17.82 -1.74 5.24
C ASP A 196 -17.13 -2.61 4.18
N ALA A 197 -17.79 -2.78 3.04
CA ALA A 197 -17.23 -3.43 1.87
C ALA A 197 -17.11 -2.42 0.72
N ILE A 198 -16.00 -2.44 -0.01
CA ILE A 198 -15.70 -1.45 -1.04
C ILE A 198 -15.53 -2.07 -2.42
N ALA A 199 -15.99 -1.34 -3.43
CA ALA A 199 -15.70 -1.53 -4.84
C ALA A 199 -15.55 -0.12 -5.46
N PRO A 200 -14.41 0.58 -5.21
CA PRO A 200 -14.26 2.01 -5.49
C PRO A 200 -14.77 2.41 -6.89
N PRO A 201 -15.56 3.51 -7.02
CA PRO A 201 -15.90 4.51 -6.00
C PRO A 201 -16.99 4.09 -4.99
N TYR A 202 -17.46 2.85 -5.04
CA TYR A 202 -18.65 2.43 -4.30
C TYR A 202 -18.32 1.80 -2.95
N ILE A 203 -19.24 1.96 -2.01
CA ILE A 203 -19.24 1.32 -0.70
C ILE A 203 -20.57 0.62 -0.47
N TYR A 204 -20.54 -0.48 0.27
CA TYR A 204 -21.70 -1.17 0.79
C TYR A 204 -21.45 -1.38 2.27
N SER A 205 -22.29 -0.76 3.11
CA SER A 205 -22.17 -0.81 4.56
C SER A 205 -23.31 -1.65 5.14
N ILE A 206 -22.98 -2.41 6.18
CA ILE A 206 -23.91 -3.25 6.92
C ILE A 206 -23.80 -2.84 8.36
N GLU A 207 -24.86 -2.29 8.90
CA GLU A 207 -24.92 -1.88 10.29
C GLU A 207 -25.82 -2.83 11.06
N ARG A 208 -25.33 -3.29 12.20
CA ARG A 208 -26.05 -4.19 13.08
C ARG A 208 -26.19 -3.54 14.45
N HIS A 209 -27.43 -3.39 14.86
CA HIS A 209 -27.82 -3.10 16.23
C HIS A 209 -28.38 -4.37 16.88
N VAL A 210 -28.66 -4.34 18.19
CA VAL A 210 -29.04 -5.50 19.01
C VAL A 210 -30.15 -6.37 18.41
N SER A 211 -31.12 -5.76 17.72
CA SER A 211 -32.30 -6.44 17.16
C SER A 211 -32.48 -6.27 15.65
N GLU A 212 -31.67 -5.43 15.00
CA GLU A 212 -31.92 -4.98 13.63
C GLU A 212 -30.62 -4.89 12.84
N MET A 213 -30.74 -5.16 11.54
CA MET A 213 -29.65 -5.04 10.58
C MET A 213 -30.11 -4.14 9.45
N GLU A 214 -29.31 -3.12 9.18
CA GLU A 214 -29.54 -2.13 8.14
C GLU A 214 -28.44 -2.23 7.10
N PHE A 215 -28.81 -1.92 5.86
CA PHE A 215 -27.90 -2.01 4.73
C PHE A 215 -27.87 -0.67 4.03
N PHE A 216 -26.68 -0.22 3.67
CA PHE A 216 -26.47 1.03 2.97
C PHE A 216 -25.61 0.81 1.73
N CYS A 217 -25.94 1.49 0.65
CA CYS A 217 -25.11 1.58 -0.53
C CYS A 217 -24.72 3.03 -0.77
N GLY A 218 -23.49 3.26 -1.16
CA GLY A 218 -23.01 4.62 -1.38
C GLY A 218 -21.88 4.74 -2.34
N GLU A 219 -21.47 5.99 -2.52
CA GLU A 219 -20.40 6.38 -3.43
C GLU A 219 -19.56 7.52 -2.84
N TYR A 220 -18.28 7.49 -3.20
CA TYR A 220 -17.33 8.53 -2.88
C TYR A 220 -17.68 9.83 -3.62
N ILE A 221 -17.78 10.94 -2.88
CA ILE A 221 -18.01 12.28 -3.44
C ILE A 221 -16.78 13.16 -3.18
N LYS A 222 -16.35 13.91 -4.20
CA LYS A 222 -15.18 14.80 -4.03
C LYS A 222 -15.54 15.98 -3.14
N HIS A 223 -14.60 16.41 -2.29
CA HIS A 223 -14.76 17.60 -1.44
C HIS A 223 -15.16 18.87 -2.24
N THR A 224 -14.71 19.01 -3.49
CA THR A 224 -15.08 20.12 -4.39
C THR A 224 -16.55 20.09 -4.78
N GLU A 225 -17.11 18.90 -4.98
CA GLU A 225 -18.52 18.72 -5.32
C GLU A 225 -19.39 19.05 -4.10
N ILE A 226 -18.97 18.63 -2.89
CA ILE A 226 -19.62 19.03 -1.63
C ILE A 226 -19.58 20.55 -1.42
N SER A 227 -18.41 21.18 -1.60
CA SER A 227 -18.26 22.63 -1.49
C SER A 227 -19.21 23.37 -2.42
N LYS A 228 -19.31 22.91 -3.68
CA LYS A 228 -20.21 23.49 -4.67
C LYS A 228 -21.68 23.25 -4.33
N ALA A 229 -22.02 22.03 -3.90
CA ALA A 229 -23.40 21.62 -3.63
C ALA A 229 -24.04 22.44 -2.51
N PHE A 230 -23.33 22.66 -1.40
CA PHE A 230 -23.86 23.32 -0.20
C PHE A 230 -23.39 24.77 -0.05
N GLY A 231 -22.59 25.30 -0.97
CA GLY A 231 -22.05 26.66 -0.89
C GLY A 231 -21.12 26.88 0.31
N ILE A 232 -20.44 25.83 0.76
CA ILE A 232 -19.54 25.85 1.92
C ILE A 232 -18.07 25.70 1.49
N ARG A 233 -17.16 26.04 2.39
CA ARG A 233 -15.73 25.73 2.24
C ARG A 233 -15.42 24.41 2.93
N THR A 234 -15.17 23.36 2.14
CA THR A 234 -14.60 22.11 2.68
C THR A 234 -13.07 22.17 2.65
N LEU A 235 -12.43 21.38 3.53
CA LEU A 235 -10.98 21.20 3.51
C LEU A 235 -10.63 20.14 2.47
N GLN A 236 -9.50 20.33 1.78
CA GLN A 236 -8.91 19.26 1.01
C GLN A 236 -8.48 18.12 1.95
N PRO A 237 -8.67 16.86 1.55
CA PRO A 237 -8.05 15.74 2.24
C PRO A 237 -6.54 15.93 2.30
N SER A 238 -5.94 15.63 3.45
CA SER A 238 -4.48 15.65 3.56
C SER A 238 -3.87 14.55 2.70
N HIS A 239 -2.64 14.71 2.21
CA HIS A 239 -1.96 13.68 1.42
C HIS A 239 -1.79 12.33 2.15
N PHE A 240 -1.97 12.31 3.48
CA PHE A 240 -1.92 11.10 4.30
C PHE A 240 -3.28 10.41 4.49
N SER A 241 -4.40 11.02 4.07
CA SER A 241 -5.73 10.41 4.21
C SER A 241 -6.31 9.99 2.85
N ILE A 242 -6.50 8.68 2.67
CA ILE A 242 -7.20 8.09 1.53
C ILE A 242 -8.58 7.66 2.04
N GLY A 243 -9.65 8.05 1.36
CA GLY A 243 -11.01 7.63 1.74
C GLY A 243 -11.22 6.14 1.50
N ALA A 244 -12.07 5.49 2.31
CA ALA A 244 -12.30 4.04 2.25
C ALA A 244 -12.60 3.53 0.83
N CYS A 245 -13.49 4.21 0.10
CA CYS A 245 -13.85 3.88 -1.28
C CYS A 245 -13.30 4.87 -2.32
N GLN A 246 -12.25 5.65 -1.99
CA GLN A 246 -11.66 6.61 -2.93
C GLN A 246 -11.06 5.89 -4.16
N PRO A 247 -11.42 6.28 -5.40
CA PRO A 247 -10.82 5.69 -6.60
C PRO A 247 -9.31 5.92 -6.69
N SER A 248 -8.59 4.87 -7.13
CA SER A 248 -7.16 4.99 -7.42
C SER A 248 -6.91 6.03 -8.51
N ASN A 249 -5.88 6.86 -8.34
CA ASN A 249 -5.49 7.81 -9.37
C ASN A 249 -4.90 7.06 -10.59
N PRO A 250 -5.54 7.13 -11.79
CA PRO A 250 -5.10 6.37 -12.95
C PRO A 250 -3.71 6.77 -13.45
N ILE A 251 -3.31 8.04 -13.26
CA ILE A 251 -1.98 8.53 -13.65
C ILE A 251 -0.92 7.91 -12.75
N LEU A 252 -1.12 7.90 -11.43
CA LEU A 252 -0.18 7.26 -10.50
C LEU A 252 -0.06 5.75 -10.79
N LYS A 253 -1.17 5.09 -11.10
CA LYS A 253 -1.16 3.68 -11.50
C LYS A 253 -0.35 3.46 -12.79
N ALA A 254 -0.53 4.31 -13.80
CA ALA A 254 0.22 4.25 -15.05
C ALA A 254 1.72 4.50 -14.84
N ILE A 255 2.09 5.47 -13.99
CA ILE A 255 3.48 5.73 -13.61
C ILE A 255 4.09 4.51 -12.92
N GLY A 256 3.37 3.88 -11.99
CA GLY A 256 3.82 2.66 -11.31
C GLY A 256 4.07 1.51 -12.29
N ILE A 257 3.15 1.26 -13.22
CA ILE A 257 3.31 0.23 -14.27
C ILE A 257 4.49 0.57 -15.18
N ALA A 258 4.63 1.82 -15.62
CA ALA A 258 5.74 2.26 -16.46
C ALA A 258 7.08 2.10 -15.75
N ALA A 259 7.16 2.41 -14.45
CA ALA A 259 8.35 2.20 -13.64
C ALA A 259 8.72 0.71 -13.54
N LEU A 260 7.74 -0.17 -13.29
CA LEU A 260 7.96 -1.62 -13.26
C LEU A 260 8.46 -2.15 -14.61
N LEU A 261 7.86 -1.70 -15.72
CA LEU A 261 8.30 -2.06 -17.07
C LEU A 261 9.70 -1.53 -17.37
N ALA A 262 10.05 -0.33 -16.92
CA ALA A 262 11.39 0.22 -17.05
C ALA A 262 12.42 -0.58 -16.24
N CYS A 263 12.08 -0.98 -15.00
CA CYS A 263 12.92 -1.86 -14.19
C CYS A 263 13.13 -3.23 -14.87
N PHE A 264 12.05 -3.83 -15.39
CA PHE A 264 12.13 -5.09 -16.11
C PHE A 264 12.96 -4.97 -17.39
N LEU A 265 12.77 -3.91 -18.18
CA LEU A 265 13.55 -3.66 -19.38
C LEU A 265 15.02 -3.43 -19.05
N SER A 266 15.33 -2.67 -18.00
CA SER A 266 16.69 -2.47 -17.51
C SER A 266 17.33 -3.80 -17.14
N TRP A 267 16.64 -4.61 -16.32
CA TRP A 267 17.10 -5.95 -15.96
C TRP A 267 17.32 -6.84 -17.19
N PHE A 268 16.40 -6.83 -18.16
CA PHE A 268 16.51 -7.60 -19.39
C PHE A 268 17.72 -7.18 -20.24
N LEU A 269 17.93 -5.86 -20.42
CA LEU A 269 19.06 -5.31 -21.15
C LEU A 269 20.39 -5.64 -20.44
N LEU A 270 20.45 -5.52 -19.12
CA LEU A 270 21.63 -5.92 -18.32
C LEU A 270 22.00 -7.39 -18.52
N ASN A 271 21.01 -8.29 -18.63
CA ASN A 271 21.26 -9.70 -18.92
C ASN A 271 21.71 -9.95 -20.37
N LYS A 272 21.20 -9.20 -21.35
CA LYS A 272 21.61 -9.34 -22.77
C LYS A 272 22.99 -8.78 -23.07
N ILE A 273 23.49 -7.84 -22.27
CA ILE A 273 24.85 -7.26 -22.40
C ILE A 273 25.95 -8.23 -21.92
N GLN A 274 25.60 -9.40 -21.38
CA GLN A 274 26.54 -10.52 -21.18
C GLN A 274 26.95 -11.18 -22.51
N LYS A 275 27.59 -10.42 -23.41
CA LYS A 275 28.45 -11.03 -24.43
C LYS A 275 29.63 -11.63 -23.68
N LYS A 276 29.81 -12.96 -23.76
CA LYS A 276 31.01 -13.65 -23.28
C LYS A 276 32.22 -12.84 -23.75
N GLY A 277 33.01 -12.29 -22.83
CA GLY A 277 34.17 -11.46 -23.20
C GLY A 277 35.06 -12.17 -24.20
N HIS A 278 35.69 -11.40 -25.09
CA HIS A 278 36.62 -11.98 -26.06
C HIS A 278 37.82 -12.55 -25.32
N ILE A 279 38.10 -13.83 -25.50
CA ILE A 279 39.30 -14.47 -24.96
C ILE A 279 40.50 -13.80 -25.60
N PHE A 280 41.34 -13.20 -24.77
CA PHE A 280 42.51 -12.44 -25.20
C PHE A 280 43.81 -13.19 -24.90
N LYS A 281 43.89 -13.92 -23.78
CA LYS A 281 45.03 -14.79 -23.46
C LYS A 281 44.53 -16.02 -22.71
N GLN A 282 45.05 -17.19 -23.03
CA GLN A 282 44.77 -18.44 -22.33
C GLN A 282 46.09 -19.19 -22.13
N PHE A 283 46.33 -19.67 -20.92
CA PHE A 283 47.54 -20.44 -20.61
C PHE A 283 47.23 -21.50 -19.55
N THR A 284 48.05 -22.54 -19.54
CA THR A 284 47.98 -23.63 -18.56
C THR A 284 49.22 -23.57 -17.70
N VAL A 285 49.04 -23.63 -16.38
CA VAL A 285 50.17 -23.72 -15.46
C VAL A 285 50.68 -25.17 -15.48
N PRO A 286 51.98 -25.42 -15.71
CA PRO A 286 52.55 -26.77 -15.76
C PRO A 286 52.30 -27.55 -14.46
N GLU A 287 52.20 -28.87 -14.54
CA GLU A 287 52.08 -29.80 -13.39
C GLU A 287 53.40 -29.91 -12.60
N SER A 288 53.91 -28.79 -12.10
CA SER A 288 54.97 -28.75 -11.10
C SER A 288 54.32 -28.66 -9.72
N SER A 289 54.84 -29.42 -8.77
CA SER A 289 54.55 -29.32 -7.34
C SER A 289 54.41 -27.85 -6.95
N PHE A 290 53.21 -27.46 -6.50
CA PHE A 290 52.77 -26.08 -6.38
C PHE A 290 53.79 -25.18 -5.69
N SER A 291 54.42 -24.33 -6.50
CA SER A 291 55.33 -23.25 -6.13
C SER A 291 55.20 -22.19 -7.22
N SER A 292 55.00 -20.93 -6.81
CA SER A 292 54.84 -19.70 -7.62
C SER A 292 55.02 -19.86 -9.14
N TYR A 293 53.97 -19.52 -9.90
CA TYR A 293 54.02 -19.38 -11.35
C TYR A 293 53.98 -17.90 -11.74
N LEU A 294 55.01 -17.45 -12.44
CA LEU A 294 55.06 -16.11 -13.02
C LEU A 294 54.77 -16.19 -14.53
N SER A 295 53.75 -15.48 -15.00
CA SER A 295 53.39 -15.46 -16.42
C SER A 295 54.39 -14.68 -17.27
N GLU A 296 54.36 -14.89 -18.59
CA GLU A 296 54.95 -13.91 -19.51
C GLU A 296 54.18 -12.57 -19.45
N PRO A 297 54.85 -11.42 -19.68
CA PRO A 297 54.21 -10.11 -19.70
C PRO A 297 52.98 -10.06 -20.61
N ILE A 298 51.96 -9.34 -20.17
CA ILE A 298 50.65 -9.23 -20.80
C ILE A 298 50.37 -7.75 -21.04
N TYR A 299 50.26 -7.36 -22.31
CA TYR A 299 49.96 -5.99 -22.68
C TYR A 299 48.44 -5.77 -22.79
N PHE A 300 47.91 -4.84 -22.00
CA PHE A 300 46.52 -4.42 -22.05
C PHE A 300 46.39 -3.11 -22.84
N HIS A 301 45.68 -3.16 -23.97
CA HIS A 301 45.66 -2.08 -24.95
C HIS A 301 44.78 -0.87 -24.58
N SER A 302 43.88 -0.99 -23.61
CA SER A 302 42.89 0.04 -23.29
C SER A 302 42.45 -0.05 -21.84
N ASN A 303 42.03 1.09 -21.26
CA ASN A 303 41.22 1.09 -20.04
C ASN A 303 39.99 0.19 -20.27
N GLY A 304 39.81 -0.84 -19.45
CA GLY A 304 38.69 -1.76 -19.65
C GLY A 304 38.47 -2.72 -18.49
N ALA A 305 37.26 -3.30 -18.46
CA ALA A 305 36.93 -4.41 -17.59
C ALA A 305 37.44 -5.72 -18.18
N TYR A 306 38.21 -6.45 -17.40
CA TYR A 306 38.75 -7.77 -17.74
C TYR A 306 38.19 -8.82 -16.78
N SER A 307 38.31 -10.09 -17.17
CA SER A 307 38.09 -11.20 -16.25
C SER A 307 39.12 -12.29 -16.40
N LEU A 308 39.52 -12.87 -15.28
CA LEU A 308 40.38 -14.05 -15.19
C LEU A 308 39.54 -15.23 -14.72
N SER A 309 39.28 -16.19 -15.61
CA SER A 309 38.63 -17.46 -15.27
C SER A 309 39.69 -18.51 -14.96
N ILE A 310 39.55 -19.18 -13.81
CA ILE A 310 40.36 -20.33 -13.39
C ILE A 310 39.51 -21.57 -13.58
N GLU A 311 39.96 -22.53 -14.38
CA GLU A 311 39.26 -23.78 -14.64
C GLU A 311 40.14 -24.97 -14.27
N ILE A 312 39.60 -25.87 -13.46
CA ILE A 312 40.30 -27.02 -12.88
C ILE A 312 39.48 -28.29 -13.15
N PRO A 313 39.53 -28.83 -14.38
CA PRO A 313 38.61 -29.90 -14.80
C PRO A 313 38.70 -31.17 -13.94
N GLU A 314 39.90 -31.46 -13.42
CA GLU A 314 40.24 -32.65 -12.67
C GLU A 314 39.98 -32.53 -11.15
N LEU A 315 39.41 -31.40 -10.69
CA LEU A 315 39.17 -31.17 -9.26
C LEU A 315 38.00 -32.03 -8.78
N ILE A 316 38.32 -33.08 -8.02
CA ILE A 316 37.35 -34.04 -7.49
C ILE A 316 37.76 -34.43 -6.07
N ASN A 317 36.83 -34.25 -5.13
CA ASN A 317 37.03 -34.49 -3.70
C ASN A 317 38.32 -33.86 -3.19
N ALA A 318 38.52 -32.61 -3.57
CA ALA A 318 39.73 -31.84 -3.31
C ALA A 318 39.42 -30.34 -3.31
N TRP A 319 40.32 -29.58 -2.72
CA TRP A 319 40.29 -28.12 -2.70
C TRP A 319 41.63 -27.55 -3.16
N THR A 320 41.58 -26.34 -3.68
CA THR A 320 42.74 -25.54 -4.10
C THR A 320 42.53 -24.10 -3.70
N TYR A 321 43.51 -23.48 -3.07
CA TYR A 321 43.52 -22.07 -2.76
C TYR A 321 44.48 -21.36 -3.72
N TYR A 322 44.03 -20.31 -4.38
CA TYR A 322 44.84 -19.46 -5.25
C TYR A 322 45.03 -18.10 -4.61
N GLU A 323 46.25 -17.57 -4.67
CA GLU A 323 46.62 -16.19 -4.37
C GLU A 323 47.34 -15.62 -5.60
N ILE A 324 46.69 -14.68 -6.28
CA ILE A 324 47.11 -14.16 -7.59
C ILE A 324 47.38 -12.67 -7.48
N TYR A 325 48.60 -12.28 -7.81
CA TYR A 325 49.03 -10.90 -7.89
C TYR A 325 49.11 -10.46 -9.35
N LEU A 326 48.51 -9.32 -9.65
CA LEU A 326 48.70 -8.63 -10.92
C LEU A 326 49.71 -7.51 -10.68
N LEU A 327 50.90 -7.66 -11.26
CA LEU A 327 52.04 -6.77 -11.08
C LEU A 327 52.14 -5.80 -12.27
N TYR A 328 52.27 -4.50 -11.98
CA TYR A 328 52.56 -3.43 -12.95
C TYR A 328 54.06 -3.10 -12.94
N GLU A 329 54.62 -2.60 -14.06
CA GLU A 329 55.99 -2.07 -14.25
C GLU A 329 56.98 -2.34 -13.09
N GLU A 330 57.90 -3.28 -13.27
CA GLU A 330 58.95 -3.62 -12.27
C GLU A 330 58.42 -4.15 -10.91
N ASN A 331 57.43 -5.06 -10.96
CA ASN A 331 56.91 -5.84 -9.81
C ASN A 331 56.13 -5.03 -8.75
N ILE A 332 55.50 -3.92 -9.13
CA ILE A 332 54.61 -3.18 -8.22
C ILE A 332 53.25 -3.90 -8.18
N GLU A 333 52.81 -4.33 -7.00
CA GLU A 333 51.48 -4.93 -6.82
C GLU A 333 50.38 -3.93 -7.19
N HIS A 334 49.57 -4.28 -8.19
CA HIS A 334 48.43 -3.49 -8.62
C HIS A 334 47.11 -4.04 -8.08
N LEU A 335 46.92 -5.37 -8.16
CA LEU A 335 45.74 -6.06 -7.65
C LEU A 335 46.10 -7.43 -7.07
N LYS A 336 45.40 -7.83 -6.02
CA LYS A 336 45.50 -9.15 -5.40
C LYS A 336 44.14 -9.84 -5.41
N PHE A 337 44.12 -11.10 -5.83
CA PHE A 337 42.94 -11.96 -5.81
C PHE A 337 43.26 -13.21 -4.99
N SER A 338 42.36 -13.62 -4.10
CA SER A 338 42.53 -14.86 -3.37
C SER A 338 41.22 -15.62 -3.21
N ARG A 339 41.18 -16.90 -3.60
CA ARG A 339 40.01 -17.78 -3.44
C ARG A 339 40.39 -19.24 -3.27
N GLU A 340 39.59 -19.92 -2.46
CA GLU A 340 39.48 -21.37 -2.50
C GLU A 340 38.48 -21.81 -3.58
N ILE A 341 38.85 -22.84 -4.33
CA ILE A 341 38.04 -23.56 -5.30
C ILE A 341 38.05 -25.02 -4.87
N SER A 342 36.88 -25.55 -4.57
CA SER A 342 36.70 -26.93 -4.11
C SER A 342 35.53 -27.60 -4.82
N TYR A 343 35.63 -28.91 -5.01
CA TYR A 343 34.57 -29.71 -5.62
C TYR A 343 34.50 -31.07 -4.94
N TYR A 344 33.35 -31.38 -4.32
CA TYR A 344 33.12 -32.64 -3.63
C TYR A 344 31.88 -33.33 -4.20
N CYS A 345 31.93 -34.66 -4.30
CA CYS A 345 30.81 -35.47 -4.72
C CYS A 345 30.89 -36.89 -4.17
N ASN A 346 29.72 -37.47 -3.89
CA ASN A 346 29.61 -38.88 -3.55
C ASN A 346 29.26 -39.72 -4.79
N THR A 347 30.07 -40.75 -5.05
CA THR A 347 29.89 -41.68 -6.17
C THR A 347 29.64 -43.13 -5.71
N SER A 348 29.46 -43.35 -4.40
CA SER A 348 29.17 -44.67 -3.83
C SER A 348 27.80 -45.17 -4.28
N LYS A 349 27.72 -46.42 -4.75
CA LYS A 349 26.45 -47.05 -5.20
C LYS A 349 25.45 -47.29 -4.07
N ASN A 350 25.89 -47.20 -2.81
CA ASN A 350 25.10 -47.52 -1.62
C ASN A 350 24.77 -46.29 -0.76
N GLU A 351 25.12 -45.08 -1.22
CA GLU A 351 24.86 -43.83 -0.51
C GLU A 351 24.15 -42.83 -1.43
N GLU A 352 23.48 -41.84 -0.84
CA GLU A 352 22.79 -40.81 -1.62
C GLU A 352 23.77 -39.97 -2.44
N TRP A 353 23.45 -39.80 -3.72
CA TRP A 353 24.25 -38.99 -4.63
C TRP A 353 24.11 -37.50 -4.29
N TRP A 354 25.24 -36.83 -4.10
CA TRP A 354 25.30 -35.38 -3.92
C TRP A 354 26.56 -34.79 -4.58
N ARG A 355 26.52 -33.48 -4.81
CA ARG A 355 27.66 -32.68 -5.30
C ARG A 355 27.64 -31.30 -4.65
N GLU A 356 28.82 -30.78 -4.33
CA GLU A 356 29.00 -29.46 -3.76
C GLU A 356 30.24 -28.78 -4.36
N GLY A 357 30.21 -27.45 -4.41
CA GLY A 357 31.30 -26.64 -4.93
C GLY A 357 31.30 -26.50 -6.44
N GLN A 358 32.43 -26.06 -6.97
CA GLN A 358 32.61 -25.65 -8.35
C GLN A 358 34.04 -25.92 -8.83
N ARG A 359 34.22 -26.14 -10.12
CA ARG A 359 35.55 -26.35 -10.75
C ARG A 359 36.05 -25.13 -11.53
N ILE A 360 35.26 -24.06 -11.53
CA ILE A 360 35.51 -22.86 -12.29
C ILE A 360 35.20 -21.66 -11.38
N GLU A 361 36.13 -20.73 -11.30
CA GLU A 361 35.96 -19.44 -10.62
C GLU A 361 36.32 -18.31 -11.60
N THR A 362 35.71 -17.13 -11.46
CA THR A 362 36.02 -16.00 -12.36
C THR A 362 36.11 -14.68 -11.61
N PHE A 363 37.28 -14.06 -11.67
CA PHE A 363 37.54 -12.73 -11.14
C PHE A 363 37.25 -11.67 -12.19
N TYR A 364 36.70 -10.54 -11.78
CA TYR A 364 36.48 -9.37 -12.63
C TYR A 364 37.26 -8.18 -12.06
N PHE A 365 37.95 -7.44 -12.93
CA PHE A 365 38.77 -6.31 -12.51
C PHE A 365 38.87 -5.25 -13.62
N ASN A 366 39.18 -4.01 -13.24
CA ASN A 366 39.51 -2.92 -14.16
C ASN A 366 40.99 -2.59 -14.01
N ILE A 367 41.68 -2.36 -15.12
CA ILE A 367 43.07 -1.92 -15.13
C ILE A 367 43.33 -0.86 -16.20
N PRO A 368 44.28 0.05 -15.98
CA PRO A 368 44.75 0.94 -17.03
C PRO A 368 45.59 0.22 -18.09
N PRO A 369 45.73 0.79 -19.30
CA PRO A 369 46.58 0.21 -20.33
C PRO A 369 48.03 0.15 -19.84
N GLY A 370 48.71 -0.92 -20.20
CA GLY A 370 50.08 -1.15 -19.76
C GLY A 370 50.45 -2.62 -19.79
N THR A 371 51.68 -2.91 -19.40
CA THR A 371 52.22 -4.26 -19.37
C THR A 371 52.16 -4.77 -17.94
N TYR A 372 51.52 -5.92 -17.75
CA TYR A 372 51.37 -6.55 -16.43
C TYR A 372 51.83 -7.99 -16.46
N THR A 373 52.19 -8.50 -15.30
CA THR A 373 52.55 -9.90 -15.09
C THR A 373 51.65 -10.51 -14.02
N LEU A 374 51.23 -11.76 -14.20
CA LEU A 374 50.50 -12.52 -13.19
C LEU A 374 51.49 -13.37 -12.40
N ASP A 375 51.58 -13.13 -11.09
CA ASP A 375 52.23 -14.04 -10.14
C ASP A 375 51.15 -14.85 -9.43
N ILE A 376 51.18 -16.16 -9.61
CA ILE A 376 50.15 -17.11 -9.18
C ILE A 376 50.77 -18.04 -8.16
N ASN A 377 50.35 -17.88 -6.91
CA ASN A 377 50.62 -18.81 -5.83
C ASN A 377 49.39 -19.68 -5.60
N ALA A 378 49.60 -20.97 -5.38
CA ALA A 378 48.50 -21.89 -5.13
C ALA A 378 48.92 -22.98 -4.15
N GLU A 379 47.95 -23.49 -3.42
CA GLU A 379 48.08 -24.66 -2.54
C GLU A 379 46.80 -25.50 -2.63
N GLY A 380 46.83 -26.74 -2.17
CA GLY A 380 45.65 -27.60 -2.21
C GLY A 380 45.86 -28.95 -1.56
N ASN A 381 44.76 -29.67 -1.35
CA ASN A 381 44.79 -31.05 -0.88
C ASN A 381 43.55 -31.82 -1.35
N SER A 382 43.68 -33.13 -1.38
CA SER A 382 42.57 -34.07 -1.47
C SER A 382 41.87 -34.27 -0.12
N GLY A 383 40.57 -34.52 -0.17
CA GLY A 383 39.71 -34.70 1.01
C GLY A 383 39.47 -33.42 1.80
N GLU A 384 38.77 -33.56 2.94
CA GLU A 384 38.42 -32.47 3.84
C GLU A 384 39.55 -32.17 4.86
N THR A 385 40.77 -31.98 4.37
CA THR A 385 41.92 -31.68 5.22
C THR A 385 42.27 -30.20 5.19
N ALA A 386 42.58 -29.59 6.33
CA ALA A 386 42.94 -28.17 6.41
C ALA A 386 44.42 -27.89 6.07
N SER A 387 45.25 -28.92 5.99
CA SER A 387 46.68 -28.78 5.68
C SER A 387 46.90 -28.98 4.19
N PRO A 388 47.62 -28.09 3.49
CA PRO A 388 47.95 -28.31 2.09
C PRO A 388 48.93 -29.49 1.95
N ASP A 389 48.79 -30.26 0.87
CA ASP A 389 49.72 -31.33 0.51
C ASP A 389 50.78 -30.77 -0.46
N PRO A 390 52.07 -30.68 -0.08
CA PRO A 390 53.14 -30.17 -0.94
C PRO A 390 53.33 -30.98 -2.24
N SER A 391 52.81 -32.22 -2.28
CA SER A 391 52.88 -33.11 -3.43
C SER A 391 51.60 -33.12 -4.28
N PHE A 392 50.56 -32.37 -3.86
CA PHE A 392 49.33 -32.23 -4.62
C PHE A 392 49.65 -31.64 -6.01
N LYS A 393 49.04 -32.19 -7.06
CA LYS A 393 49.23 -31.73 -8.45
C LYS A 393 47.88 -31.68 -9.12
N ILE A 394 47.56 -30.54 -9.72
CA ILE A 394 46.35 -30.41 -10.52
C ILE A 394 46.59 -29.48 -11.70
N LYS A 395 46.04 -29.87 -12.86
CA LYS A 395 46.12 -29.06 -14.06
C LYS A 395 45.10 -27.94 -14.03
N THR A 396 45.59 -26.70 -14.12
CA THR A 396 44.75 -25.50 -14.07
C THR A 396 44.90 -24.65 -15.33
N THR A 397 43.77 -24.28 -15.90
CA THR A 397 43.69 -23.41 -17.08
C THR A 397 43.24 -22.01 -16.65
N PHE A 398 44.02 -21.00 -17.02
CA PHE A 398 43.70 -19.60 -16.80
C PHE A 398 43.28 -18.95 -18.12
N THR A 399 42.12 -18.31 -18.13
CA THR A 399 41.56 -17.64 -19.31
C THR A 399 41.28 -16.18 -19.01
N LEU A 400 42.02 -15.28 -19.65
CA LEU A 400 41.79 -13.83 -19.63
C LEU A 400 40.84 -13.42 -20.75
N LYS A 401 39.78 -12.73 -20.37
CA LYS A 401 38.79 -12.17 -21.31
C LYS A 401 38.72 -10.66 -21.17
N ASN A 402 38.58 -9.98 -22.30
CA ASN A 402 38.24 -8.57 -22.34
C ASN A 402 36.71 -8.38 -22.35
N ASN A 403 36.18 -7.70 -21.33
CA ASN A 403 34.75 -7.49 -21.09
C ASN A 403 34.34 -6.03 -21.36
N LEU A 404 34.83 -5.44 -22.46
CA LEU A 404 34.68 -4.02 -22.87
C LEU A 404 33.32 -3.36 -22.61
N ASN A 405 32.21 -4.12 -22.59
CA ASN A 405 30.86 -3.55 -22.44
C ASN A 405 30.31 -3.53 -21.00
N ARG A 406 31.07 -3.98 -19.98
CA ARG A 406 30.64 -3.91 -18.57
C ARG A 406 30.95 -2.57 -17.88
N SER A 407 31.92 -1.80 -18.38
CA SER A 407 32.40 -0.57 -17.73
C SER A 407 31.38 0.59 -17.75
N PHE A 408 30.40 0.58 -18.66
CA PHE A 408 29.48 1.72 -18.82
C PHE A 408 28.34 1.79 -17.79
N PHE A 409 28.04 0.70 -17.08
CA PHE A 409 26.84 0.62 -16.22
C PHE A 409 27.13 0.55 -14.72
N LEU A 410 28.32 0.10 -14.28
CA LEU A 410 28.68 0.14 -12.86
C LEU A 410 28.85 1.57 -12.34
N SER A 411 29.21 2.52 -13.21
CA SER A 411 29.27 3.96 -12.91
C SER A 411 27.90 4.64 -12.77
N ILE A 412 26.80 3.96 -13.10
CA ILE A 412 25.43 4.52 -13.00
C ILE A 412 24.74 4.08 -11.70
N ILE A 413 25.23 3.02 -11.05
CA ILE A 413 24.57 2.39 -9.87
C ILE A 413 25.26 2.76 -8.55
N CYS A 414 26.47 3.32 -8.59
CA CYS A 414 27.13 3.94 -7.45
C CYS A 414 27.80 5.24 -7.89
N PRO A 415 27.28 6.42 -7.48
CA PRO A 415 28.04 7.66 -7.60
C PRO A 415 29.29 7.64 -6.72
#